data_AF-A0A2A4XZF9-F1
#
_entry.id   AF-A0A2A4XZF9-F1
#
_cell.length_a   1.000
_cell.length_b   1.000
_cell.length_c   1.000
_cell.angle_alpha   90.00
_cell.angle_beta   90.00
_cell.angle_gamma   90.00
#
_symmetry.space_group_name_H-M   'P 1'
#
loop_
_entity.id
_entity.type
_entity.pdbx_description
1 polymer ?
#
loop_
_entity_poly.entity_id
_entity_poly.type
_entity_poly.pdbx_seq_one_letter_code
_entity_poly.pdbx_strand_id
1 'polypeptide(L)'
;MKFIKTENIPLWVTLLAMILALSGMGLGIMSLLGPVPDAPQITPYLGGRSFGVGVVFGFAVLLKSPATYIAAFVAGAAREIGDVFGELTTAVPSMGTVAVELVIAVICLFAAYLANKARKA
;
A
#
# COMPACT_ATOMS: atom_id res chain seq x y z
N MET A 1 -11.93 10.81 -18.63
CA MET A 1 -11.29 9.60 -18.04
C MET A 1 -9.84 9.35 -18.47
N LYS A 2 -9.25 10.07 -19.45
CA LYS A 2 -7.82 9.92 -19.83
C LYS A 2 -6.82 10.41 -18.76
N PHE A 3 -7.26 11.23 -17.79
CA PHE A 3 -6.35 11.81 -16.80
C PHE A 3 -5.93 10.81 -15.71
N ILE A 4 -6.81 9.90 -15.32
CA ILE A 4 -6.57 8.94 -14.22
C ILE A 4 -5.99 7.62 -14.76
N LYS A 5 -6.40 7.18 -15.95
CA LYS A 5 -5.98 5.90 -16.51
C LYS A 5 -4.51 5.93 -16.94
N THR A 6 -3.73 4.96 -16.49
CA THR A 6 -2.42 4.65 -17.08
C THR A 6 -2.61 3.74 -18.29
N GLU A 7 -1.88 4.00 -19.38
CA GLU A 7 -1.99 3.21 -20.60
C GLU A 7 -1.67 1.73 -20.33
N ASN A 8 -2.44 0.83 -20.94
CA ASN A 8 -2.33 -0.63 -20.79
C ASN A 8 -2.53 -1.21 -19.36
N ILE A 9 -2.73 -0.37 -18.34
CA ILE A 9 -3.04 -0.79 -16.96
C ILE A 9 -4.56 -0.75 -16.73
N PRO A 10 -5.17 -1.81 -16.13
CA PRO A 10 -6.59 -1.80 -15.79
C PRO A 10 -6.95 -0.66 -14.82
N LEU A 11 -8.11 -0.02 -15.03
CA LEU A 11 -8.50 1.17 -14.25
C LEU A 11 -8.53 0.90 -12.74
N TRP A 12 -8.98 -0.28 -12.33
CA TRP A 12 -9.05 -0.64 -10.91
C TRP A 12 -7.67 -0.67 -10.23
N VAL A 13 -6.60 -1.00 -10.97
CA VAL A 13 -5.22 -1.00 -10.46
C VAL A 13 -4.78 0.43 -10.15
N THR A 14 -5.12 1.38 -11.02
CA THR A 14 -4.86 2.80 -10.77
C THR A 14 -5.68 3.35 -9.59
N LEU A 15 -6.96 2.97 -9.50
CA LEU A 15 -7.81 3.35 -8.37
C LEU A 15 -7.29 2.78 -7.04
N LEU A 16 -6.84 1.52 -7.03
CA LEU A 16 -6.23 0.90 -5.87
C LEU A 16 -4.97 1.66 -5.45
N ALA A 17 -4.08 1.98 -6.39
CA ALA A 17 -2.88 2.77 -6.10
C ALA A 17 -3.20 4.15 -5.51
N MET A 18 -4.25 4.82 -6.01
CA MET A 18 -4.71 6.09 -5.43
C MET A 18 -5.22 5.93 -4.00
N ILE A 19 -6.02 4.90 -3.74
CA ILE A 19 -6.55 4.62 -2.39
C ILE A 19 -5.40 4.35 -1.43
N LEU A 20 -4.44 3.50 -1.81
CA LEU A 20 -3.28 3.16 -0.99
C LEU A 20 -2.32 4.35 -0.80
N ALA A 21 -2.20 5.23 -1.80
CA ALA A 21 -1.44 6.47 -1.67
C ALA A 21 -2.05 7.38 -0.59
N LEU A 22 -3.37 7.64 -0.68
CA LEU A 22 -4.07 8.52 0.23
C LEU A 22 -4.16 7.94 1.65
N SER A 23 -4.47 6.65 1.78
CA SER A 23 -4.54 6.00 3.08
C SER A 23 -3.15 5.90 3.73
N GLY A 24 -2.12 5.51 2.99
CA GLY A 24 -0.75 5.40 3.49
C GLY A 24 -0.18 6.74 3.94
N MET A 25 -0.33 7.79 3.12
CA MET A 25 0.10 9.14 3.49
C MET A 25 -0.72 9.70 4.66
N GLY A 26 -2.06 9.57 4.61
CA GLY A 26 -2.94 10.10 5.65
C GLY A 26 -2.72 9.46 7.01
N LEU A 27 -2.76 8.12 7.08
CA LEU A 27 -2.49 7.37 8.30
C LEU A 27 -1.06 7.60 8.80
N GLY A 28 -0.10 7.66 7.88
CA GLY A 28 1.30 7.91 8.21
C GLY A 28 1.53 9.29 8.83
N ILE A 29 0.97 10.34 8.22
CA ILE A 29 1.04 11.71 8.77
C ILE A 29 0.37 11.77 10.13
N MET A 30 -0.83 11.20 10.30
CA MET A 30 -1.53 11.20 11.59
C MET A 30 -0.71 10.53 12.69
N SER A 31 0.00 9.44 12.39
CA SER A 31 0.88 8.76 13.34
C SER A 31 2.15 9.57 13.67
N LEU A 32 2.66 10.37 12.72
CA LEU A 32 3.85 11.21 12.91
C LEU A 32 3.58 12.53 13.64
N LEU A 33 2.37 13.07 13.54
CA LEU A 33 1.97 14.33 14.21
C LEU A 33 1.75 14.17 15.72
N GLY A 34 1.93 12.98 16.26
CA GLY A 34 1.83 12.68 17.68
C GLY A 34 0.42 12.25 18.10
N PRO A 35 0.25 11.91 19.39
CA PRO A 35 -0.97 11.30 19.87
C PRO A 35 -2.17 12.23 19.75
N VAL A 36 -3.21 11.77 19.07
CA VAL A 36 -4.56 12.33 19.20
C VAL A 36 -5.12 11.83 20.54
N PRO A 37 -5.62 12.72 21.44
CA PRO A 37 -6.31 12.31 22.64
C PRO A 37 -7.42 11.33 22.30
N ASP A 38 -7.49 10.21 23.03
CA ASP A 38 -8.53 9.18 22.90
C ASP A 38 -8.53 8.33 21.60
N ALA A 39 -7.46 8.38 20.80
CA ALA A 39 -7.30 7.53 19.62
C ALA A 39 -6.35 6.34 19.86
N PRO A 40 -6.62 5.15 19.26
CA PRO A 40 -5.65 4.07 19.18
C PRO A 40 -4.35 4.55 18.55
N GLN A 41 -3.23 4.37 19.27
CA GLN A 41 -1.94 4.90 18.84
C GLN A 41 -1.28 3.95 17.85
N ILE A 42 -1.03 4.43 16.63
CA ILE A 42 -0.10 3.81 15.70
C ILE A 42 1.30 4.30 16.07
N THR A 43 2.20 3.39 16.37
CA THR A 43 3.58 3.75 16.73
C THR A 43 4.23 4.56 15.60
N PRO A 44 5.08 5.57 15.90
CA PRO A 44 5.67 6.44 14.89
C PRO A 44 6.42 5.70 13.78
N TYR A 45 7.02 4.54 14.09
CA TYR A 45 7.72 3.71 13.09
C TYR A 45 6.74 3.07 12.07
N LEU A 46 5.54 2.64 12.51
CA LEU A 46 4.49 2.15 11.62
C LEU A 46 3.90 3.30 10.78
N GLY A 47 3.80 4.48 11.37
CA GLY A 47 3.45 5.72 10.67
C GLY A 47 4.41 6.06 9.55
N GLY A 48 5.71 6.13 9.84
CA GLY A 48 6.75 6.45 8.87
C GLY A 48 6.80 5.47 7.71
N ARG A 49 6.68 4.16 7.96
CA ARG A 49 6.64 3.15 6.89
C ARG A 49 5.38 3.27 6.03
N SER A 50 4.22 3.53 6.64
CA SER A 50 2.94 3.68 5.94
C SER A 50 2.97 4.91 5.04
N PHE A 51 3.53 6.01 5.55
CA PHE A 51 3.77 7.22 4.77
C PHE A 51 4.68 6.94 3.58
N GLY A 52 5.83 6.28 3.81
CA GLY A 52 6.77 5.94 2.75
C GLY A 52 6.14 5.10 1.63
N VAL A 53 5.41 4.04 1.97
CA VAL A 53 4.67 3.23 0.98
C VAL A 53 3.63 4.07 0.25
N GLY A 54 2.90 4.94 0.97
CA GLY A 54 1.93 5.88 0.38
C GLY A 54 2.58 6.81 -0.65
N VAL A 55 3.77 7.34 -0.36
CA VAL A 55 4.56 8.16 -1.30
C VAL A 55 4.92 7.39 -2.58
N VAL A 56 5.36 6.13 -2.45
CA VAL A 56 5.68 5.29 -3.62
C VAL A 56 4.44 5.07 -4.49
N PHE A 57 3.27 4.81 -3.89
CA PHE A 57 2.00 4.73 -4.64
C PHE A 57 1.62 6.06 -5.29
N GLY A 58 1.83 7.19 -4.62
CA GLY A 58 1.65 8.52 -5.19
C GLY A 58 2.49 8.73 -6.44
N PHE A 59 3.78 8.38 -6.38
CA PHE A 59 4.66 8.43 -7.54
C PHE A 59 4.21 7.51 -8.67
N ALA A 60 3.70 6.31 -8.38
CA ALA A 60 3.17 5.43 -9.40
C ALA A 60 1.99 6.06 -10.19
N VAL A 61 1.08 6.71 -9.48
CA VAL A 61 -0.08 7.41 -10.09
C VAL A 61 0.36 8.63 -10.89
N LEU A 62 1.32 9.41 -10.38
CA LEU A 62 1.81 10.63 -11.03
C LEU A 62 2.64 10.33 -12.30
N LEU A 63 3.57 9.38 -12.21
CA LEU A 63 4.50 9.06 -13.29
C LEU A 63 3.89 8.16 -14.35
N LYS A 64 2.78 7.47 -14.04
CA LYS A 64 2.01 6.66 -14.99
C LYS A 64 2.87 5.64 -15.74
N SER A 65 3.91 5.11 -15.08
CA SER A 65 4.82 4.14 -15.65
C SER A 65 4.54 2.75 -15.08
N PRO A 66 4.45 1.70 -15.92
CA PRO A 66 4.33 0.33 -15.44
C PRO A 66 5.39 -0.05 -14.39
N ALA A 67 6.62 0.43 -14.56
CA ALA A 67 7.71 0.16 -13.62
C ALA A 67 7.43 0.74 -12.22
N THR A 68 6.89 1.96 -12.14
CA THR A 68 6.56 2.60 -10.86
C THR A 68 5.38 1.93 -10.18
N TYR A 69 4.40 1.43 -10.94
CA TYR A 69 3.31 0.63 -10.39
C TYR A 69 3.80 -0.71 -9.83
N ILE A 70 4.69 -1.42 -10.54
CA ILE A 70 5.29 -2.65 -10.04
C ILE A 70 6.01 -2.38 -8.72
N ALA A 71 6.86 -1.35 -8.66
CA ALA A 71 7.58 -0.99 -7.45
C ALA A 71 6.64 -0.67 -6.29
N ALA A 72 5.58 0.11 -6.54
CA ALA A 72 4.60 0.48 -5.52
C ALA A 72 3.85 -0.73 -4.96
N PHE A 73 3.34 -1.61 -5.83
CA PHE A 73 2.62 -2.79 -5.39
C PHE A 73 3.50 -3.85 -4.73
N VAL A 74 4.76 -4.00 -5.17
CA VAL A 74 5.73 -4.87 -4.48
C VAL A 74 6.06 -4.30 -3.09
N ALA A 75 6.26 -2.99 -2.96
CA ALA A 75 6.47 -2.34 -1.68
C ALA A 75 5.26 -2.48 -0.75
N GLY A 76 4.04 -2.32 -1.28
CA GLY A 76 2.79 -2.58 -0.56
C GLY A 76 2.69 -4.02 -0.08
N ALA A 77 2.93 -5.00 -0.96
CA ALA A 77 2.90 -6.41 -0.56
C ALA A 77 3.96 -6.76 0.50
N ALA A 78 5.19 -6.27 0.35
CA ALA A 78 6.27 -6.50 1.32
C ALA A 78 5.94 -5.90 2.69
N ARG A 79 5.30 -4.72 2.70
CA ARG A 79 4.76 -4.12 3.92
C ARG A 79 3.76 -5.06 4.59
N GLU A 80 2.69 -5.44 3.91
CA GLU A 80 1.64 -6.29 4.51
C GLU A 80 2.19 -7.64 5.00
N ILE A 81 3.12 -8.25 4.27
CA ILE A 81 3.81 -9.47 4.72
C ILE A 81 4.60 -9.21 6.01
N GLY A 82 5.28 -8.06 6.10
CA GLY A 82 5.97 -7.66 7.33
C GLY A 82 5.01 -7.42 8.51
N ASP A 83 3.81 -6.90 8.27
CA ASP A 83 2.76 -6.78 9.30
C ASP A 83 2.28 -8.18 9.75
N VAL A 84 2.08 -9.12 8.83
CA VAL A 84 1.70 -10.50 9.18
C VAL A 84 2.71 -11.13 10.12
N PHE A 85 4.01 -11.03 9.79
CA PHE A 85 5.05 -11.56 10.68
C PHE A 85 5.09 -10.79 12.00
N GLY A 86 4.85 -9.48 12.00
CA GLY A 86 4.72 -8.68 13.22
C GLY A 86 3.60 -9.18 14.12
N GLU A 87 2.40 -9.34 13.58
CA GLU A 87 1.21 -9.79 14.30
C GLU A 87 1.38 -11.21 14.88
N LEU A 88 1.98 -12.12 14.11
CA LEU A 88 2.27 -13.50 14.55
C LEU A 88 3.28 -13.58 15.70
N THR A 89 4.06 -12.52 15.94
CA THR A 89 5.02 -12.46 17.06
C THR A 89 4.44 -11.83 18.33
N THR A 90 3.19 -11.35 18.29
CA THR A 90 2.53 -10.78 19.47
C THR A 90 2.09 -11.88 20.45
N ALA A 91 1.86 -11.49 21.72
CA ALA A 91 1.43 -12.43 22.75
C ALA A 91 0.03 -13.02 22.49
N VAL A 92 -0.84 -12.28 21.78
CA VAL A 92 -2.19 -12.71 21.39
C VAL A 92 -2.43 -12.30 19.93
N PRO A 93 -2.03 -13.13 18.96
CA PRO A 93 -2.20 -12.82 17.55
C PRO A 93 -3.68 -12.78 17.14
N SER A 94 -4.06 -11.75 16.39
CA SER A 94 -5.35 -11.63 15.72
C SER A 94 -5.29 -12.30 14.34
N MET A 95 -5.86 -13.51 14.24
CA MET A 95 -5.98 -14.22 12.95
C MET A 95 -6.81 -13.45 11.92
N GLY A 96 -7.73 -12.59 12.37
CA GLY A 96 -8.48 -11.70 11.49
C GLY A 96 -7.58 -10.65 10.82
N THR A 97 -6.67 -10.05 11.60
CA THR A 97 -5.68 -9.08 11.09
C THR A 97 -4.75 -9.74 10.08
N VAL A 98 -4.18 -10.90 10.45
CA VAL A 98 -3.31 -11.70 9.56
C VAL A 98 -4.00 -12.02 8.23
N ALA A 99 -5.27 -12.45 8.26
CA ALA A 99 -6.01 -12.79 7.06
C ALA A 99 -6.21 -11.57 6.14
N VAL A 100 -6.54 -10.41 6.71
CA VAL A 100 -6.73 -9.17 5.94
C VAL A 100 -5.43 -8.72 5.28
N GLU A 101 -4.33 -8.70 6.03
CA GLU A 101 -3.02 -8.30 5.52
C GLU A 101 -2.53 -9.22 4.40
N LEU A 102 -2.70 -10.55 4.56
CA LEU A 102 -2.39 -11.52 3.49
C LEU A 102 -3.24 -11.29 2.24
N VAL A 103 -4.53 -11.01 2.37
CA VAL A 103 -5.40 -10.71 1.23
C VAL A 103 -4.94 -9.44 0.51
N ILE A 104 -4.60 -8.38 1.25
CA ILE A 104 -4.08 -7.13 0.67
C ILE A 104 -2.74 -7.39 -0.02
N ALA A 105 -1.86 -8.20 0.56
CA ALA A 105 -0.57 -8.59 -0.04
C ALA A 105 -0.79 -9.31 -1.39
N VAL A 106 -1.71 -10.27 -1.45
CA VAL A 106 -2.05 -10.99 -2.68
C VAL A 106 -2.63 -10.06 -3.74
N ILE A 107 -3.55 -9.16 -3.36
CA ILE A 107 -4.11 -8.16 -4.27
C ILE A 107 -3.01 -7.27 -4.84
N CYS A 108 -2.07 -6.83 -4.00
CA CYS A 108 -0.94 -6.03 -4.43
C CYS A 108 -0.04 -6.79 -5.42
N LEU A 109 0.32 -8.04 -5.13
CA LEU A 109 1.12 -8.87 -6.04
C LEU A 109 0.41 -9.11 -7.39
N PHE A 110 -0.92 -9.31 -7.36
CA PHE A 110 -1.70 -9.45 -8.59
C PHE A 110 -1.73 -8.14 -9.39
N ALA A 111 -1.88 -6.99 -8.73
CA ALA A 111 -1.80 -5.69 -9.38
C ALA A 111 -0.40 -5.41 -9.97
N ALA A 112 0.68 -5.83 -9.28
CA ALA A 112 2.05 -5.77 -9.80
C ALA A 112 2.21 -6.64 -11.05
N TYR A 113 1.65 -7.85 -11.05
CA TYR A 113 1.65 -8.73 -12.22
C TYR A 113 0.95 -8.07 -13.43
N LEU A 114 -0.20 -7.44 -13.22
CA LEU A 114 -0.92 -6.74 -14.29
C LEU A 114 -0.16 -5.52 -14.81
N ALA A 115 0.51 -4.77 -13.93
CA ALA A 115 1.40 -3.69 -14.35
C ALA A 115 2.59 -4.22 -15.17
N ASN A 116 3.18 -5.36 -14.79
CA ASN A 116 4.25 -6.00 -15.56
C ASN A 116 3.77 -6.52 -16.92
N LYS A 117 2.55 -7.04 -17.01
CA LYS A 117 1.95 -7.42 -18.30
C LYS A 117 1.79 -6.19 -19.21
N ALA A 118 1.36 -5.05 -18.66
CA ALA A 118 1.22 -3.79 -19.39
C ALA A 118 2.55 -3.25 -19.93
N ARG A 119 3.68 -3.50 -19.24
CA ARG A 119 5.03 -3.11 -19.69
C ARG A 119 5.46 -3.83 -20.98
N LYS A 120 4.94 -5.03 -21.23
CA LYS A 120 5.32 -5.89 -22.35
C LYS A 120 4.38 -5.78 -23.57
N ALA A 121 3.34 -4.95 -23.47
CA ALA A 121 2.35 -4.69 -24.51
C ALA A 121 2.66 -3.38 -25.23
#